data_AF-T5ADR8-F1
#
_entry.id   AF-T5ADR8-F1
#
_cell.length_a   1.000
_cell.length_b   1.000
_cell.length_c   1.000
_cell.angle_alpha   90.00
_cell.angle_beta   90.00
_cell.angle_gamma   90.00
#
_symmetry.space_group_name_H-M   'P 1'
#
loop_
_entity.id
_entity.type
_entity.pdbx_description
1 polymer ?
#
loop_
_entity_poly.entity_id
_entity_poly.type
_entity_poly.pdbx_seq_one_letter_code
_entity_poly.pdbx_strand_id
1 'polypeptide(L)'
;MRGAGCTINDLWDRNLDPHVKRTRLRPVARGAVKPFNGLVFTGCQLLAGLAVLVQFPLPCIIYGTLSLPFVAAYPLAKRVTYYPQFVLGLTFSWGAIMGFPALGLDLLADSAAFAAPACLYASNVTWTVLYDMIYAHMDIKDDAKAGIKSIALKHGADTKNVLTGLAMAQVSLLAAAGVASGAGPAFFLGSCGGALITLGTMIKRVNLKSVQDCWWWFVNGCWITGGTISTGLVADYLIRRAADTDQTRVALPIKSS
;
A
#
# COMPACT_ATOMS: atom_id res chain seq x y z
N MET A 1 5.11 12.94 -1.97
CA MET A 1 5.94 11.70 -2.00
C MET A 1 5.65 10.78 -3.18
N ARG A 2 4.41 10.29 -3.43
CA ARG A 2 4.12 9.38 -4.57
C ARG A 2 4.62 9.90 -5.94
N GLY A 3 4.36 11.17 -6.24
CA GLY A 3 4.83 11.80 -7.49
C GLY A 3 6.35 11.76 -7.67
N ALA A 4 7.11 11.90 -6.58
CA ALA A 4 8.58 11.83 -6.60
C ALA A 4 9.03 10.41 -6.93
N GLY A 5 8.42 9.40 -6.32
CA GLY A 5 8.69 8.00 -6.64
C GLY A 5 8.41 7.67 -8.12
N CYS A 6 7.29 8.16 -8.68
CA CYS A 6 6.99 7.98 -10.09
C CYS A 6 8.03 8.65 -11.01
N THR A 7 8.43 9.89 -10.69
CA THR A 7 9.43 10.62 -11.49
C THR A 7 10.81 9.95 -11.42
N ILE A 8 11.22 9.47 -10.24
CA ILE A 8 12.44 8.68 -10.07
C ILE A 8 12.38 7.39 -10.89
N ASN A 9 11.25 6.67 -10.85
CA ASN A 9 11.07 5.46 -11.65
C ASN A 9 11.20 5.75 -13.15
N ASP A 10 10.57 6.82 -13.66
CA ASP A 10 10.69 7.22 -15.07
C ASP A 10 12.11 7.64 -15.47
N LEU A 11 12.86 8.28 -14.55
CA LEU A 11 14.26 8.65 -14.78
C LEU A 11 15.17 7.40 -14.86
N TRP A 12 14.94 6.41 -14.02
CA TRP A 12 15.75 5.19 -13.94
C TRP A 12 15.39 4.16 -15.00
N ASP A 13 14.11 4.06 -15.36
CA ASP A 13 13.60 3.16 -16.39
C ASP A 13 13.71 3.76 -17.80
N ARG A 14 14.29 4.97 -17.97
CA ARG A 14 14.40 5.68 -19.25
C ARG A 14 15.01 4.88 -20.41
N ASN A 15 15.87 3.91 -20.12
CA ASN A 15 16.51 3.05 -21.13
C ASN A 15 15.69 1.77 -21.39
N LEU A 16 14.86 1.35 -20.43
CA LEU A 16 14.05 0.14 -20.50
C LEU A 16 12.67 0.44 -21.11
N ASP A 17 12.04 1.52 -20.67
CA ASP A 17 10.68 1.91 -21.05
C ASP A 17 10.47 2.05 -22.58
N PRO A 18 11.42 2.54 -23.40
CA PRO A 18 11.26 2.56 -24.86
C PRO A 18 11.03 1.19 -25.51
N HIS A 19 11.47 0.10 -24.86
CA HIS A 19 11.38 -1.26 -25.37
C HIS A 19 10.09 -1.98 -24.95
N VAL A 20 9.26 -1.38 -24.08
CA VAL A 20 8.01 -1.96 -23.58
C VAL A 20 6.81 -1.25 -24.21
N LYS A 21 5.89 -2.00 -24.83
CA LYS A 21 4.78 -1.43 -25.61
C LYS A 21 3.95 -0.42 -24.81
N ARG A 22 3.73 -0.69 -23.52
CA ARG A 22 2.95 0.14 -22.61
C ARG A 22 3.68 1.41 -22.18
N THR A 23 4.98 1.35 -21.91
CA THR A 23 5.72 2.45 -21.27
C THR A 23 6.55 3.30 -22.23
N ARG A 24 6.67 2.89 -23.50
CA ARG A 24 7.38 3.65 -24.55
C ARG A 24 6.91 5.08 -24.75
N LEU A 25 5.66 5.39 -24.38
CA LEU A 25 5.06 6.72 -24.52
C LEU A 25 5.24 7.60 -23.27
N ARG A 26 5.92 7.13 -22.23
CA ARG A 26 6.18 7.94 -21.03
C ARG A 26 7.01 9.18 -21.36
N PRO A 27 6.85 10.30 -20.62
CA PRO A 27 7.45 11.58 -20.99
C PRO A 27 8.97 11.55 -21.11
N VAL A 28 9.67 10.88 -20.19
CA VAL A 28 11.13 10.74 -20.22
C VAL A 28 11.57 9.74 -21.30
N ALA A 29 10.88 8.61 -21.43
CA ALA A 29 11.20 7.56 -22.41
C ALA A 29 11.09 8.05 -23.86
N ARG A 30 10.07 8.85 -24.19
CA ARG A 30 9.89 9.41 -25.55
C ARG A 30 10.68 10.72 -25.80
N GLY A 31 11.46 11.18 -24.82
CA GLY A 31 12.24 12.42 -24.92
C GLY A 31 11.44 13.72 -24.82
N ALA A 32 10.16 13.68 -24.43
CA ALA A 32 9.34 14.89 -24.25
C ALA A 32 9.79 15.72 -23.03
N VAL A 33 10.45 15.09 -22.05
CA VAL A 33 11.01 15.75 -20.87
C VAL A 33 12.49 15.38 -20.75
N LYS A 34 13.37 16.39 -20.69
CA LYS A 34 14.80 16.18 -20.45
C LYS A 34 15.02 15.58 -19.05
N PRO A 35 15.95 14.63 -18.86
CA PRO A 35 16.21 14.04 -17.54
C PRO A 35 16.49 15.06 -16.43
N PHE A 36 17.18 16.16 -16.76
CA PHE A 36 17.43 17.25 -15.82
C PHE A 36 16.13 17.91 -15.32
N ASN A 37 15.15 18.13 -16.21
CA ASN A 37 13.85 18.69 -15.81
C ASN A 37 13.09 17.74 -14.87
N GLY A 38 13.18 16.42 -15.12
CA GLY A 38 12.65 15.41 -14.21
C GLY A 38 13.33 15.42 -12.85
N LEU A 39 14.65 15.63 -12.79
CA LEU A 39 15.40 15.78 -11.54
C LEU A 39 14.95 17.01 -10.75
N VAL A 40 14.84 18.17 -11.41
CA VAL A 40 14.35 19.42 -10.79
C VAL A 40 12.93 19.23 -10.25
N PHE A 41 12.03 18.63 -11.04
CA PHE A 41 10.66 18.35 -10.62
C PHE A 41 10.60 17.40 -9.41
N THR A 42 11.45 16.37 -9.40
CA THR A 42 11.61 15.47 -8.24
C THR A 42 12.08 16.25 -7.01
N GLY A 43 13.06 17.14 -7.17
CA GLY A 43 13.55 18.02 -6.11
C GLY A 43 12.44 18.87 -5.49
N CYS A 44 11.63 19.53 -6.32
CA CYS A 44 10.47 20.30 -5.86
C CYS A 44 9.46 19.42 -5.09
N GLN A 45 9.18 18.21 -5.56
CA GLN A 45 8.26 17.29 -4.89
C GLN A 45 8.81 16.77 -3.56
N LEU A 46 10.13 16.54 -3.46
CA LEU A 46 10.78 16.14 -2.22
C LEU A 46 10.82 17.28 -1.21
N LEU A 47 11.10 18.51 -1.65
CA LEU A 47 11.04 19.70 -0.77
C LEU A 47 9.62 19.96 -0.26
N ALA A 48 8.60 19.82 -1.11
CA ALA A 48 7.20 19.89 -0.68
C ALA A 48 6.85 18.78 0.32
N GLY A 49 7.35 17.55 0.08
CA GLY A 49 7.20 16.45 1.03
C GLY A 49 7.89 16.71 2.37
N LEU A 50 9.10 17.27 2.35
CA LEU A 50 9.85 17.67 3.54
C LEU A 50 9.13 18.75 4.32
N ALA A 51 8.59 19.78 3.63
CA ALA A 51 7.82 20.85 4.26
C ALA A 51 6.57 20.33 5.01
N VAL A 52 5.97 19.25 4.53
CA VAL A 52 4.91 18.55 5.26
C VAL A 52 5.48 17.72 6.41
N LEU A 53 6.56 16.97 6.19
CA LEU A 53 7.16 16.09 7.19
C LEU A 53 7.63 16.84 8.44
N VAL A 54 8.22 18.03 8.29
CA VAL A 54 8.70 18.84 9.43
C VAL A 54 7.58 19.42 10.30
N GLN A 55 6.32 19.31 9.87
CA GLN A 55 5.16 19.68 10.69
C GLN A 55 4.73 18.56 11.65
N PHE A 56 5.31 17.36 11.52
CA PHE A 56 5.02 16.24 12.41
C PHE A 56 5.99 16.17 13.61
N PRO A 57 5.62 15.45 14.68
CA PRO A 57 6.53 15.18 15.80
C PRO A 57 7.85 14.52 15.36
N LEU A 58 8.92 14.74 16.14
CA LEU A 58 10.25 14.19 15.87
C LEU A 58 10.26 12.67 15.58
N PRO A 59 9.50 11.82 16.31
CA PRO A 59 9.41 10.39 15.97
C PRO A 59 8.95 10.14 14.53
N CYS A 60 7.96 10.88 14.01
CA CYS A 60 7.51 10.75 12.62
C CYS A 60 8.61 11.10 11.62
N ILE A 61 9.44 12.10 11.91
CA ILE A 61 10.57 12.49 11.06
C ILE A 61 11.61 11.36 11.01
N ILE A 62 11.92 10.76 12.16
CA ILE A 62 12.85 9.64 12.28
C ILE A 62 12.32 8.43 11.49
N TYR A 63 11.09 7.97 11.78
CA TYR A 63 10.49 6.84 11.07
C TYR A 63 10.31 7.12 9.57
N GLY A 64 9.97 8.34 9.19
CA GLY A 64 9.90 8.76 7.79
C GLY A 64 11.24 8.63 7.08
N THR A 65 12.33 9.01 7.75
CA THR A 65 13.70 8.89 7.21
C THR A 65 14.11 7.42 7.04
N LEU A 66 13.69 6.54 7.95
CA LEU A 66 13.93 5.08 7.86
C LEU A 66 13.23 4.42 6.66
N SER A 67 12.25 5.09 6.02
CA SER A 67 11.65 4.59 4.77
C SER A 67 12.54 4.77 3.54
N LEU A 68 13.47 5.74 3.56
CA LEU A 68 14.25 6.15 2.40
C LEU A 68 15.10 5.02 1.78
N PRO A 69 15.74 4.12 2.56
CA PRO A 69 16.45 2.97 1.99
C PRO A 69 15.55 2.08 1.13
N PHE A 70 14.31 1.83 1.55
CA PHE A 70 13.36 1.03 0.76
C PHE A 70 12.95 1.76 -0.53
N VAL A 71 12.70 3.07 -0.43
CA VAL A 71 12.35 3.91 -1.60
C VAL A 71 13.48 3.90 -2.63
N ALA A 72 14.74 4.02 -2.18
CA ALA A 72 15.91 3.97 -3.04
C ALA A 72 16.15 2.56 -3.62
N ALA A 73 15.84 1.51 -2.86
CA ALA A 73 16.02 0.12 -3.28
C ALA A 73 14.96 -0.36 -4.30
N TYR A 74 13.74 0.19 -4.27
CA TYR A 74 12.63 -0.27 -5.12
C TYR A 74 12.96 -0.28 -6.63
N PRO A 75 13.51 0.79 -7.24
CA PRO A 75 13.89 0.75 -8.65
C PRO A 75 14.95 -0.31 -9.00
N LEU A 76 15.86 -0.62 -8.05
CA LEU A 76 16.86 -1.69 -8.21
C LEU A 76 16.23 -3.08 -8.12
N ALA A 77 15.14 -3.24 -7.36
CA ALA A 77 14.51 -4.53 -7.08
C ALA A 77 14.15 -5.29 -8.37
N LYS A 78 13.65 -4.58 -9.40
CA LYS A 78 13.31 -5.17 -10.70
C LYS A 78 14.49 -5.85 -11.39
N ARG A 79 15.73 -5.45 -11.08
CA ARG A 79 16.96 -5.98 -11.69
C ARG A 79 17.53 -7.17 -10.93
N VAL A 80 17.27 -7.26 -9.62
CA VAL A 80 17.92 -8.25 -8.74
C VAL A 80 16.97 -9.37 -8.29
N THR A 81 15.66 -9.12 -8.18
CA THR A 81 14.69 -10.07 -7.62
C THR A 81 13.48 -10.30 -8.53
N TYR A 82 12.85 -11.47 -8.38
CA TYR A 82 11.54 -11.77 -8.97
C TYR A 82 10.36 -11.16 -8.18
N TYR A 83 10.63 -10.50 -7.05
CA TYR A 83 9.60 -9.98 -6.15
C TYR A 83 9.70 -8.45 -5.96
N PRO A 84 9.83 -7.63 -7.02
CA PRO A 84 9.82 -6.18 -6.87
C PRO A 84 8.53 -5.65 -6.21
N GLN A 85 7.42 -6.39 -6.34
CA GLN A 85 6.14 -6.10 -5.69
C GLN A 85 6.24 -6.09 -4.16
N PHE A 86 7.12 -6.91 -3.58
CA PHE A 86 7.32 -6.94 -2.13
C PHE A 86 8.02 -5.66 -1.66
N VAL A 87 9.08 -5.26 -2.36
CA VAL A 87 9.79 -4.00 -2.07
C VAL A 87 8.87 -2.80 -2.28
N LEU A 88 8.03 -2.83 -3.32
CA LEU A 88 6.97 -1.86 -3.55
C LEU A 88 6.03 -1.77 -2.34
N GLY A 89 5.54 -2.91 -1.86
CA GLY A 89 4.69 -3.00 -0.67
C GLY A 89 5.34 -2.37 0.56
N LEU A 90 6.62 -2.65 0.81
CA LEU A 90 7.37 -2.06 1.93
C LEU A 90 7.38 -0.52 1.84
N THR A 91 7.59 0.03 0.64
CA THR A 91 7.62 1.49 0.45
C THR A 91 6.24 2.15 0.62
N PHE A 92 5.19 1.59 0.01
CA PHE A 92 3.87 2.23 0.00
C PHE A 92 3.09 2.04 1.30
N SER A 93 3.38 0.97 2.05
CA SER A 93 2.65 0.65 3.28
C SER A 93 3.16 1.45 4.49
N TRP A 94 4.25 2.20 4.35
CA TRP A 94 4.93 2.90 5.45
C TRP A 94 4.04 3.89 6.21
N GLY A 95 2.98 4.38 5.57
CA GLY A 95 1.96 5.21 6.22
C GLY A 95 1.32 4.52 7.44
N ALA A 96 1.20 3.19 7.43
CA ALA A 96 0.70 2.42 8.58
C ALA A 96 1.62 2.52 9.81
N ILE A 97 2.95 2.63 9.60
CA ILE A 97 3.91 2.83 10.69
C ILE A 97 3.90 4.28 11.15
N MET A 98 3.82 5.25 10.24
CA MET A 98 3.85 6.68 10.63
C MET A 98 2.58 7.17 11.31
N GLY A 99 1.43 6.50 11.10
CA GLY A 99 0.15 6.92 11.69
C GLY A 99 0.14 6.88 13.22
N PHE A 100 0.84 5.94 13.83
CA PHE A 100 0.89 5.76 15.29
C PHE A 100 1.71 6.86 16.02
N PRO A 101 2.98 7.14 15.65
CA PRO A 101 3.73 8.23 16.24
C PRO A 101 3.11 9.61 15.97
N ALA A 102 2.31 9.75 14.90
CA ALA A 102 1.55 10.98 14.66
C ALA A 102 0.41 11.19 15.68
N LEU A 103 -0.05 10.11 16.32
CA LEU A 103 -1.03 10.13 17.43
C LEU A 103 -0.36 10.18 18.81
N GLY A 104 0.97 10.30 18.87
CA GLY A 104 1.73 10.31 20.13
C GLY A 104 2.07 8.92 20.68
N LEU A 105 1.84 7.85 19.91
CA LEU A 105 2.23 6.48 20.30
C LEU A 105 3.65 6.18 19.83
N ASP A 106 4.58 6.05 20.77
CA ASP A 106 5.96 5.67 20.48
C ASP A 106 6.09 4.14 20.37
N LEU A 107 6.42 3.67 19.15
CA LEU A 107 6.54 2.26 18.81
C LEU A 107 7.77 1.58 19.43
N LEU A 108 8.79 2.36 19.82
CA LEU A 108 10.00 1.82 20.45
C LEU A 108 9.85 1.70 21.97
N ALA A 109 9.04 2.57 22.57
CA ALA A 109 8.83 2.59 24.02
C ALA A 109 7.77 1.58 24.48
N ASP A 110 6.77 1.30 23.64
CA ASP A 110 5.67 0.39 23.97
C ASP A 110 5.63 -0.81 23.00
N SER A 111 6.16 -1.93 23.47
CA SER A 111 6.16 -3.19 22.72
C SER A 111 4.76 -3.77 22.52
N ALA A 112 3.79 -3.46 23.39
CA ALA A 112 2.40 -3.84 23.20
C ALA A 112 1.75 -2.97 22.09
N ALA A 113 2.12 -1.70 21.99
CA ALA A 113 1.68 -0.81 20.92
C ALA A 113 2.28 -1.14 19.54
N PHE A 114 3.36 -1.94 19.47
CA PHE A 114 3.98 -2.32 18.19
C PHE A 114 3.19 -3.36 17.38
N ALA A 115 2.41 -4.23 18.04
CA ALA A 115 1.74 -5.34 17.37
C ALA A 115 0.71 -4.88 16.31
N ALA A 116 -0.15 -3.91 16.65
CA ALA A 116 -1.14 -3.37 15.72
C ALA A 116 -0.53 -2.72 14.45
N PRO A 117 0.43 -1.78 14.55
CA PRO A 117 1.09 -1.19 13.37
C PRO A 117 1.85 -2.22 12.55
N ALA A 118 2.54 -3.16 13.20
CA ALA A 118 3.28 -4.20 12.49
C ALA A 118 2.34 -5.11 11.68
N CYS A 119 1.25 -5.58 12.28
CA CYS A 119 0.24 -6.39 11.60
C CYS A 119 -0.47 -5.60 10.48
N LEU A 120 -0.81 -4.33 10.71
CA LEU A 120 -1.45 -3.49 9.69
C LEU A 120 -0.49 -3.21 8.52
N TYR A 121 0.77 -2.89 8.82
CA TYR A 121 1.82 -2.71 7.81
C TYR A 121 2.01 -3.99 6.99
N ALA A 122 2.17 -5.14 7.65
CA ALA A 122 2.31 -6.42 6.97
C ALA A 122 1.08 -6.75 6.11
N SER A 123 -0.13 -6.50 6.60
CA SER A 123 -1.37 -6.65 5.83
C SER A 123 -1.33 -5.81 4.54
N ASN A 124 -0.98 -4.53 4.63
CA ASN A 124 -0.89 -3.64 3.48
C ASN A 124 0.22 -4.06 2.49
N VAL A 125 1.36 -4.56 2.98
CA VAL A 125 2.44 -5.11 2.14
C VAL A 125 1.91 -6.31 1.36
N THR A 126 1.28 -7.27 2.05
CA THR A 126 0.71 -8.47 1.42
C THR A 126 -0.37 -8.11 0.39
N TRP A 127 -1.23 -7.13 0.71
CA TRP A 127 -2.22 -6.63 -0.24
C TRP A 127 -1.58 -6.02 -1.48
N THR A 128 -0.51 -5.23 -1.29
CA THR A 128 0.27 -4.64 -2.37
C THR A 128 0.86 -5.68 -3.30
N VAL A 129 1.43 -6.75 -2.73
CA VAL A 129 1.94 -7.86 -3.52
C VAL A 129 0.80 -8.53 -4.32
N LEU A 130 -0.37 -8.71 -3.73
CA LEU A 130 -1.52 -9.34 -4.36
C LEU A 130 -2.00 -8.56 -5.58
N TYR A 131 -2.36 -7.29 -5.43
CA TYR A 131 -2.91 -6.54 -6.56
C TYR A 131 -1.84 -6.20 -7.61
N ASP A 132 -0.59 -5.98 -7.20
CA ASP A 132 0.50 -5.68 -8.14
C ASP A 132 0.97 -6.94 -8.89
N MET A 133 0.75 -8.14 -8.33
CA MET A 133 0.89 -9.39 -9.06
C MET A 133 -0.15 -9.52 -10.18
N ILE A 134 -1.40 -9.11 -9.94
CA ILE A 134 -2.43 -9.06 -11.01
C ILE A 134 -2.01 -8.05 -12.07
N TYR A 135 -1.52 -6.88 -11.67
CA TYR A 135 -1.01 -5.86 -12.59
C TYR A 135 0.15 -6.38 -13.45
N ALA A 136 1.11 -7.10 -12.85
CA ALA A 136 2.27 -7.65 -13.56
C ALA A 136 1.91 -8.66 -14.66
N HIS A 137 0.71 -9.26 -14.64
CA HIS A 137 0.25 -10.13 -15.73
C HIS A 137 0.01 -9.38 -17.05
N MET A 138 -0.12 -8.05 -17.01
CA MET A 138 -0.25 -7.23 -18.22
C MET A 138 1.04 -7.22 -19.05
N ASP A 139 2.20 -7.26 -18.39
CA ASP A 139 3.51 -7.07 -19.00
C ASP A 139 4.29 -8.40 -19.12
N ILE A 140 3.75 -9.54 -18.66
CA ILE A 140 4.46 -10.84 -18.57
C ILE A 140 5.13 -11.28 -19.88
N LYS A 141 4.52 -11.02 -21.03
CA LYS A 141 5.08 -11.38 -22.35
C LYS A 141 6.25 -10.48 -22.76
N ASP A 142 6.17 -9.20 -22.42
CA ASP A 142 7.20 -8.22 -22.74
C ASP A 142 8.37 -8.37 -21.74
N ASP A 143 8.07 -8.62 -20.46
CA ASP A 143 9.05 -8.93 -19.42
C ASP A 143 9.89 -10.17 -19.77
N ALA A 144 9.24 -11.25 -20.22
CA ALA A 144 9.94 -12.48 -20.64
C ALA A 144 10.90 -12.23 -21.81
N LYS A 145 10.51 -11.39 -22.78
CA LYS A 145 11.35 -11.02 -23.93
C LYS A 145 12.50 -10.09 -23.55
N ALA A 146 12.26 -9.18 -22.60
CA ALA A 146 13.24 -8.21 -22.11
C ALA A 146 14.18 -8.80 -21.03
N GLY A 147 13.98 -10.04 -20.60
CA GLY A 147 14.76 -10.68 -19.54
C GLY A 147 14.48 -10.11 -18.13
N ILE A 148 13.34 -9.46 -17.94
CA ILE A 148 12.94 -8.84 -16.67
C ILE A 148 12.35 -9.91 -15.74
N LYS A 149 12.79 -9.91 -14.48
CA LYS A 149 12.32 -10.85 -13.46
C LYS A 149 11.05 -10.32 -12.79
N SER A 150 9.94 -11.06 -12.89
CA SER A 150 8.67 -10.69 -12.24
C SER A 150 7.98 -11.88 -11.55
N ILE A 151 7.18 -11.61 -10.52
CA ILE A 151 6.48 -12.63 -9.74
C ILE A 151 5.47 -13.39 -10.61
N ALA A 152 4.86 -12.70 -11.57
CA ALA A 152 3.95 -13.28 -12.55
C ALA A 152 4.68 -14.30 -13.44
N LEU A 153 5.91 -14.00 -13.86
CA LEU A 153 6.74 -14.94 -14.62
C LEU A 153 7.10 -16.18 -13.77
N LYS A 154 7.44 -15.99 -12.49
CA LYS A 154 7.83 -17.08 -11.59
C LYS A 154 6.66 -18.00 -11.23
N HIS A 155 5.43 -17.47 -11.11
CA HIS A 155 4.24 -18.20 -10.65
C HIS A 155 3.13 -18.29 -11.70
N GLY A 156 3.48 -18.25 -12.99
CA GLY A 156 2.50 -18.18 -14.07
C GLY A 156 1.50 -19.34 -14.11
N ALA A 157 1.89 -20.54 -13.66
CA ALA A 157 1.01 -21.71 -13.59
C ALA A 157 0.05 -21.68 -12.39
N ASP A 158 0.49 -21.15 -11.25
CA ASP A 158 -0.20 -21.25 -9.94
C ASP A 158 -0.65 -19.90 -9.40
N THR A 159 -0.73 -18.87 -10.23
CA THR A 159 -0.99 -17.48 -9.79
C THR A 159 -2.22 -17.37 -8.90
N LYS A 160 -3.35 -18.02 -9.26
CA LYS A 160 -4.57 -17.93 -8.44
C LYS A 160 -4.39 -18.55 -7.04
N ASN A 161 -3.57 -19.59 -6.91
CA ASN A 161 -3.26 -20.21 -5.62
C ASN A 161 -2.42 -19.26 -4.76
N VAL A 162 -1.40 -18.63 -5.36
CA VAL A 162 -0.56 -17.62 -4.69
C VAL A 162 -1.39 -16.41 -4.27
N LEU A 163 -2.26 -15.88 -5.14
CA LEU A 163 -3.15 -14.77 -4.83
C LEU A 163 -4.10 -15.12 -3.66
N THR A 164 -4.60 -16.35 -3.63
CA THR A 164 -5.48 -16.83 -2.54
C THR A 164 -4.72 -16.89 -1.21
N GLY A 165 -3.49 -17.41 -1.20
CA GLY A 165 -2.63 -17.42 -0.02
C GLY A 165 -2.32 -16.00 0.47
N LEU A 166 -2.02 -15.07 -0.44
CA LEU A 166 -1.81 -13.66 -0.12
C LEU A 166 -3.09 -13.01 0.44
N ALA A 167 -4.27 -13.30 -0.11
CA ALA A 167 -5.53 -12.77 0.40
C ALA A 167 -5.81 -13.24 1.83
N MET A 168 -5.61 -14.54 2.09
CA MET A 168 -5.79 -15.11 3.42
C MET A 168 -4.80 -14.51 4.43
N ALA A 169 -3.54 -14.34 4.05
CA ALA A 169 -2.53 -13.70 4.88
C ALA A 169 -2.88 -12.23 5.14
N GLN A 170 -3.30 -11.49 4.12
CA GLN A 170 -3.71 -10.08 4.23
C GLN A 170 -4.87 -9.92 5.23
N VAL A 171 -5.95 -10.69 5.08
CA VAL A 171 -7.13 -10.62 5.95
C VAL A 171 -6.78 -11.07 7.38
N SER A 172 -5.97 -12.12 7.53
CA SER A 172 -5.51 -12.60 8.85
C SER A 172 -4.69 -11.53 9.58
N LEU A 173 -3.76 -10.88 8.88
CA LEU A 173 -2.96 -9.79 9.43
C LEU A 173 -3.79 -8.54 9.75
N LEU A 174 -4.81 -8.25 8.93
CA LEU A 174 -5.75 -7.16 9.20
C LEU A 174 -6.59 -7.44 10.46
N ALA A 175 -7.07 -8.67 10.61
CA ALA A 175 -7.77 -9.11 11.81
C ALA A 175 -6.86 -9.07 13.05
N ALA A 176 -5.61 -9.52 12.93
CA ALA A 176 -4.62 -9.44 14.01
C ALA A 176 -4.34 -8.00 14.42
N ALA A 177 -4.27 -7.05 13.47
CA ALA A 177 -4.16 -5.62 13.77
C ALA A 177 -5.40 -5.10 14.52
N GLY A 178 -6.59 -5.55 14.13
CA GLY A 178 -7.84 -5.26 14.85
C GLY A 178 -7.84 -5.77 16.28
N VAL A 179 -7.42 -7.02 16.51
CA VAL A 179 -7.32 -7.60 17.85
C VAL A 179 -6.30 -6.83 18.70
N ALA A 180 -5.11 -6.55 18.15
CA ALA A 180 -4.05 -5.84 18.86
C ALA A 180 -4.40 -4.38 19.19
N SER A 181 -5.23 -3.73 18.37
CA SER A 181 -5.73 -2.37 18.62
C SER A 181 -7.03 -2.35 19.44
N GLY A 182 -7.56 -3.52 19.81
CA GLY A 182 -8.83 -3.65 20.51
C GLY A 182 -10.03 -3.15 19.70
N ALA A 183 -10.00 -3.27 18.37
CA ALA A 183 -11.05 -2.85 17.43
C ALA A 183 -12.38 -3.61 17.62
N GLY A 184 -13.48 -3.03 17.12
CA GLY A 184 -14.83 -3.50 17.44
C GLY A 184 -15.42 -4.43 16.39
N PRO A 185 -16.63 -4.95 16.65
CA PRO A 185 -17.31 -5.86 15.73
C PRO A 185 -17.52 -5.24 14.33
N ALA A 186 -17.72 -3.93 14.25
CA ALA A 186 -17.91 -3.25 12.97
C ALA A 186 -16.62 -3.27 12.11
N PHE A 187 -15.44 -3.19 12.73
CA PHE A 187 -14.16 -3.38 12.03
C PHE A 187 -14.01 -4.81 11.50
N PHE A 188 -14.31 -5.82 12.31
CA PHE A 188 -14.16 -7.22 11.89
C PHE A 188 -15.15 -7.58 10.78
N LEU A 189 -16.42 -7.17 10.90
CA LEU A 189 -17.44 -7.46 9.89
C LEU A 189 -17.24 -6.62 8.62
N GLY A 190 -17.06 -5.30 8.77
CA GLY A 190 -16.94 -4.36 7.67
C GLY A 190 -15.60 -4.47 6.96
N SER A 191 -14.50 -4.32 7.69
CA SER A 191 -13.15 -4.29 7.10
C SER A 191 -12.65 -5.68 6.75
N CYS A 192 -12.62 -6.61 7.71
CA CYS A 192 -12.06 -7.95 7.45
C CYS A 192 -13.00 -8.80 6.60
N GLY A 193 -14.28 -8.86 6.95
CA GLY A 193 -15.30 -9.56 6.17
C GLY A 193 -15.48 -8.98 4.76
N GLY A 194 -15.52 -7.65 4.67
CA GLY A 194 -15.56 -6.96 3.38
C GLY A 194 -14.32 -7.22 2.51
N ALA A 195 -13.11 -7.14 3.08
CA ALA A 195 -11.88 -7.47 2.36
C ALA A 195 -11.88 -8.91 1.84
N LEU A 196 -12.32 -9.87 2.65
CA LEU A 196 -12.43 -11.27 2.25
C LEU A 196 -13.33 -11.44 1.02
N ILE A 197 -14.50 -10.78 1.02
CA ILE A 197 -15.46 -10.83 -0.09
C ILE A 197 -14.87 -10.16 -1.35
N THR A 198 -14.31 -8.95 -1.21
CA THR A 198 -13.82 -8.19 -2.37
C THR A 198 -12.58 -8.84 -2.99
N LEU A 199 -11.63 -9.33 -2.18
CA LEU A 199 -10.45 -10.04 -2.65
C LEU A 199 -10.83 -11.41 -3.24
N GLY A 200 -11.71 -12.17 -2.59
CA GLY A 200 -12.21 -13.43 -3.13
C GLY A 200 -12.91 -13.25 -4.47
N THR A 201 -13.69 -12.17 -4.62
CA THR A 201 -14.35 -11.82 -5.88
C THR A 201 -13.34 -11.43 -6.95
N MET A 202 -12.34 -10.61 -6.60
CA MET A 202 -11.26 -10.20 -7.49
C MET A 202 -10.52 -11.42 -8.04
N ILE A 203 -10.06 -12.33 -7.17
CA ILE A 203 -9.29 -13.53 -7.56
C ILE A 203 -10.14 -14.48 -8.42
N LYS A 204 -11.42 -14.64 -8.07
CA LYS A 204 -12.33 -15.51 -8.81
C LYS A 204 -12.59 -14.97 -10.22
N ARG A 205 -12.90 -13.67 -10.34
CA ARG A 205 -13.35 -13.06 -11.59
C ARG A 205 -12.23 -12.62 -12.53
N VAL A 206 -11.05 -12.29 -12.00
CA VAL A 206 -9.95 -11.81 -12.85
C VAL A 206 -9.53 -12.89 -13.85
N ASN A 207 -9.50 -12.47 -15.12
CA ASN A 207 -8.92 -13.20 -16.23
C ASN A 207 -7.49 -12.72 -16.48
N LEU A 208 -6.54 -13.44 -15.90
CA LEU A 208 -5.10 -13.14 -15.96
C LEU A 208 -4.51 -13.13 -17.38
N LYS A 209 -5.24 -13.64 -18.38
CA LYS A 209 -4.81 -13.63 -19.79
C LYS A 209 -5.22 -12.34 -20.51
N SER A 210 -6.13 -11.55 -19.94
CA SER A 210 -6.66 -10.33 -20.54
C SER A 210 -6.02 -9.11 -19.90
N VAL A 211 -5.24 -8.36 -20.69
CA VAL A 211 -4.59 -7.11 -20.24
C VAL A 211 -5.62 -6.09 -19.74
N GLN A 212 -6.74 -5.96 -20.44
CA GLN A 212 -7.80 -5.01 -20.07
C GLN A 212 -8.50 -5.40 -18.78
N ASP A 213 -8.71 -6.69 -18.55
CA ASP A 213 -9.37 -7.19 -17.33
C ASP A 213 -8.44 -7.08 -16.12
N CYS A 214 -7.15 -7.41 -16.27
CA CYS A 214 -6.13 -7.17 -15.25
C CYS A 214 -6.05 -5.68 -14.85
N TRP A 215 -6.08 -4.77 -15.83
CA TRP A 215 -6.10 -3.33 -15.56
C TRP A 215 -7.36 -2.91 -14.79
N TRP A 216 -8.53 -3.41 -15.20
CA TRP A 216 -9.79 -3.08 -14.53
C TRP A 216 -9.78 -3.53 -13.08
N TRP A 217 -9.35 -4.77 -12.80
CA TRP A 217 -9.27 -5.30 -11.43
C TRP A 217 -8.19 -4.61 -10.60
N PHE A 218 -7.06 -4.25 -11.20
CA PHE A 218 -6.03 -3.47 -10.52
C PHE A 218 -6.53 -2.10 -10.10
N VAL A 219 -7.25 -1.38 -10.96
CA VAL A 219 -7.76 -0.04 -10.60
C VAL A 219 -8.99 -0.15 -9.71
N ASN A 220 -10.06 -0.74 -10.22
CA ASN A 220 -11.36 -0.74 -9.55
C ASN A 220 -11.39 -1.70 -8.37
N GLY A 221 -10.78 -2.87 -8.49
CA GLY A 221 -10.74 -3.83 -7.38
C GLY A 221 -9.93 -3.32 -6.18
N CYS A 222 -8.87 -2.52 -6.42
CA CYS A 222 -8.16 -1.84 -5.35
C CYS A 222 -9.01 -0.76 -4.68
N TRP A 223 -9.72 0.06 -5.47
CA TRP A 223 -10.66 1.05 -4.93
C TRP A 223 -11.79 0.42 -4.13
N ILE A 224 -12.38 -0.67 -4.62
CA ILE A 224 -13.44 -1.40 -3.93
C ILE A 224 -12.90 -1.99 -2.62
N THR A 225 -11.79 -2.73 -2.66
CA THR A 225 -11.23 -3.39 -1.47
C THR A 225 -10.76 -2.36 -0.43
N GLY A 226 -9.99 -1.36 -0.85
CA GLY A 226 -9.51 -0.30 0.04
C GLY A 226 -10.64 0.56 0.59
N GLY A 227 -11.64 0.88 -0.23
CA GLY A 227 -12.83 1.61 0.17
C GLY A 227 -13.64 0.85 1.22
N THR A 228 -13.82 -0.47 1.05
CA THR A 228 -14.51 -1.32 2.02
C THR A 228 -13.74 -1.40 3.35
N ILE A 229 -12.42 -1.65 3.31
CA ILE A 229 -11.58 -1.66 4.53
C ILE A 229 -11.65 -0.31 5.26
N SER A 230 -11.54 0.79 4.52
CA SER A 230 -11.58 2.14 5.11
C SER A 230 -12.95 2.46 5.70
N THR A 231 -14.03 2.08 5.01
CA THR A 231 -15.41 2.32 5.47
C THR A 231 -15.69 1.53 6.75
N GLY A 232 -15.29 0.27 6.81
CA GLY A 232 -15.44 -0.54 8.03
C GLY A 232 -14.66 0.04 9.22
N LEU A 233 -13.45 0.56 8.97
CA LEU A 233 -12.62 1.20 10.00
C LEU A 233 -13.25 2.51 10.49
N VAL A 234 -13.75 3.35 9.58
CA VAL A 234 -14.45 4.59 9.93
C VAL A 234 -15.74 4.30 10.69
N ALA A 235 -16.53 3.31 10.26
CA ALA A 235 -17.75 2.92 10.94
C ALA A 235 -17.47 2.47 12.38
N ASP A 236 -16.46 1.62 12.59
CA ASP A 236 -16.05 1.19 13.93
C ASP A 236 -15.62 2.36 14.82
N TYR A 237 -14.81 3.27 14.27
CA TYR A 237 -14.40 4.49 14.97
C TYR A 237 -15.59 5.36 15.39
N LEU A 238 -16.56 5.58 14.50
CA LEU A 238 -17.73 6.41 14.78
C LEU A 238 -18.64 5.77 15.83
N ILE A 239 -18.87 4.45 15.76
CA ILE A 239 -19.68 3.72 16.75
C ILE A 239 -19.06 3.83 18.14
N ARG A 240 -17.75 3.62 18.25
CA ARG A 240 -17.02 3.71 19.51
C ARG A 240 -17.04 5.11 20.09
N ARG A 241 -16.77 6.11 19.24
CA ARG A 241 -16.81 7.52 19.65
C ARG A 241 -18.19 7.93 20.17
N ALA A 242 -19.27 7.43 19.56
CA ALA A 242 -20.62 7.68 20.03
C ALA A 242 -20.86 7.04 21.41
N ALA A 243 -20.43 5.79 21.61
CA ALA A 243 -20.56 5.08 22.88
C ALA A 243 -19.79 5.76 24.03
N ASP A 244 -18.56 6.22 23.77
CA ASP A 244 -17.76 6.96 24.76
C ASP A 244 -18.42 8.30 25.15
N THR A 245 -19.03 8.97 24.18
CA THR A 245 -19.74 10.25 24.41
C THR A 245 -20.95 10.05 25.33
N ASP A 246 -21.71 8.97 25.14
CA ASP A 246 -22.85 8.65 25.99
C ASP A 246 -22.43 8.24 27.40
N GLN A 247 -21.36 7.45 27.57
CA GLN A 247 -20.83 7.13 28.89
C GLN A 247 -20.36 8.38 29.65
N THR A 248 -19.70 9.32 28.96
CA THR A 248 -19.24 10.57 29.58
C THR A 248 -20.41 11.47 30.00
N ARG A 249 -21.51 11.47 29.24
CA ARG A 249 -22.75 12.20 29.60
C ARG A 249 -23.46 11.60 30.80
N VAL A 250 -23.47 10.27 30.94
CA VAL A 250 -24.07 9.58 32.09
C VAL A 250 -23.22 9.74 33.36
N ALA A 251 -21.90 9.87 33.23
CA ALA A 251 -20.97 10.04 34.35
C ALA A 251 -20.94 11.44 34.99
N LEU A 252 -21.54 12.46 34.36
CA LEU A 252 -21.73 13.79 34.94
C LEU A 252 -23.16 13.89 35.51
N PRO A 253 -23.39 13.55 36.79
CA PRO A 253 -24.70 13.78 37.39
C PRO A 253 -24.97 15.29 37.37
N ILE A 254 -26.16 15.63 36.89
CA ILE A 254 -26.73 16.96 36.92
C ILE A 254 -26.58 17.49 38.36
N LYS A 255 -25.65 18.42 38.57
CA LYS A 255 -25.67 19.29 39.74
C LYS A 255 -26.89 20.20 39.55
N SER A 256 -28.06 19.74 39.99
CA SER A 256 -29.22 20.59 40.16
C SER A 256 -28.94 21.55 41.31
N SER A 257 -28.78 22.82 40.94
CA SER A 257 -28.76 24.00 41.82
C SER A 257 -30.06 24.17 42.59
#